data_AF-A0A7V9JDM6-F1
#
_entry.id   AF-A0A7V9JDM6-F1
#
_cell.length_a   1.000
_cell.length_b   1.000
_cell.length_c   1.000
_cell.angle_alpha   90.00
_cell.angle_beta   90.00
_cell.angle_gamma   90.00
#
_symmetry.space_group_name_H-M   'P 1'
#
loop_
_entity.id
_entity.type
_entity.pdbx_description
1 polymer ?
#
loop_
_entity_poly.entity_id
_entity_poly.type
_entity_poly.pdbx_seq_one_letter_code
_entity_poly.pdbx_strand_id
1 'polypeptide(L)' 'FTARHASGEIQIDNVEIKDAGWFHRDNMPNIPGKLSIARKLIDSYLEGK' A
#
# COMPACT_ATOMS: atom_id res chain seq x y z
N PHE A 1 -2.16 -6.13 9.68
CA PHE A 1 -2.24 -4.98 10.60
C PHE A 1 -2.48 -3.72 9.78
N THR A 2 -2.88 -2.63 10.42
CA THR A 2 -2.94 -1.29 9.81
C THR A 2 -2.02 -0.35 10.58
N ALA A 3 -1.52 0.70 9.92
CA ALA A 3 -0.65 1.70 10.54
C ALA A 3 -0.92 3.06 9.91
N ARG A 4 -0.59 4.13 10.65
CA ARG A 4 -0.58 5.49 10.12
C ARG A 4 0.87 5.94 9.99
N HIS A 5 1.20 6.53 8.85
CA HIS A 5 2.49 7.18 8.67
C HIS A 5 2.62 8.34 9.67
N ALA A 6 3.66 8.32 10.50
CA ALA A 6 3.89 9.35 11.51
C ALA A 6 4.65 10.55 10.92
N SER A 7 5.76 10.30 10.22
CA SER A 7 6.65 11.31 9.65
C SER A 7 7.75 10.64 8.82
N GLY A 8 8.41 11.40 7.96
CA GLY A 8 9.56 10.95 7.14
C GLY A 8 9.26 10.93 5.66
N GLU A 9 10.24 10.47 4.89
CA GLU A 9 10.16 10.33 3.43
C GLU A 9 10.48 8.88 3.02
N ILE A 10 9.96 8.45 1.87
CA ILE A 10 10.28 7.15 1.30
C ILE A 10 11.75 7.14 0.90
N GLN A 11 12.50 6.15 1.38
CA GLN A 11 13.89 5.89 1.02
C GLN A 11 14.02 4.40 0.69
N ILE A 12 14.31 4.08 -0.57
CA ILE A 12 14.35 2.71 -1.10
C ILE A 12 15.80 2.23 -1.16
N ASP A 13 16.07 1.02 -0.67
CA ASP A 13 17.41 0.42 -0.67
C ASP A 13 17.82 -0.19 -2.03
N ASN A 14 16.84 -0.49 -2.89
CA ASN A 14 16.97 -1.17 -4.18
C ASN A 14 17.53 -2.60 -4.08
N VAL A 15 17.50 -3.23 -2.91
CA VAL A 15 17.92 -4.62 -2.70
C VAL A 15 16.70 -5.53 -2.66
N GLU A 16 15.70 -5.20 -1.83
CA GLU A 16 14.46 -5.97 -1.72
C GLU A 16 13.33 -5.34 -2.54
N ILE A 17 13.20 -4.02 -2.47
CA ILE A 17 12.11 -3.28 -3.11
C ILE A 17 12.67 -2.44 -4.25
N LYS A 18 12.10 -2.62 -5.44
CA LYS A 18 12.49 -1.87 -6.64
C LYS A 18 11.87 -0.48 -6.72
N ASP A 19 10.63 -0.33 -6.23
CA ASP A 19 9.87 0.91 -6.33
C ASP A 19 8.83 1.00 -5.20
N ALA A 20 8.58 2.22 -4.71
CA ALA A 20 7.62 2.52 -3.67
C ALA A 20 7.10 3.95 -3.83
N GLY A 21 5.79 4.12 -3.63
CA GLY A 21 5.14 5.41 -3.73
C GLY A 21 3.91 5.51 -2.84
N TRP A 22 3.49 6.74 -2.59
CA TRP A 22 2.21 7.03 -1.96
C TRP A 22 1.11 7.06 -3.02
N PHE A 23 0.01 6.36 -2.79
CA PHE A 23 -1.11 6.29 -3.73
C PHE A 23 -2.39 6.82 -3.07
N HIS A 24 -3.10 7.67 -3.81
CA HIS A 24 -4.42 8.13 -3.38
C HIS A 24 -5.45 7.01 -3.53
N ARG A 25 -6.47 6.98 -2.66
CA ARG A 25 -7.56 5.99 -2.72
C ARG A 25 -8.22 5.90 -4.10
N ASP A 26 -8.34 7.04 -4.77
CA ASP A 26 -8.99 7.15 -6.09
C ASP A 26 -8.03 6.89 -7.28
N ASN A 27 -6.74 6.70 -7.02
CA ASN A 27 -5.73 6.47 -8.04
C ASN A 27 -4.74 5.37 -7.60
N MET A 28 -5.29 4.19 -7.37
CA MET A 28 -4.50 3.01 -6.99
C MET A 28 -3.79 2.41 -8.22
N PRO A 29 -2.58 1.87 -8.05
CA PRO A 29 -1.87 1.16 -9.11
C PRO A 29 -2.52 -0.21 -9.36
N ASN A 30 -1.88 -1.05 -10.17
CA ASN A 30 -2.29 -2.45 -10.26
C ASN A 30 -2.10 -3.15 -8.91
N ILE A 31 -3.21 -3.55 -8.28
CA ILE A 31 -3.22 -4.19 -6.96
C ILE A 31 -3.36 -5.70 -7.07
N PRO A 32 -2.93 -6.48 -6.04
CA PRO A 32 -3.03 -7.93 -6.05
C PRO A 32 -4.46 -8.47 -6.22
N GLY A 33 -4.55 -9.74 -6.64
CA GLY A 33 -5.82 -10.47 -6.76
C GLY A 33 -6.53 -10.70 -5.42
N LYS A 34 -7.86 -10.86 -5.48
CA LYS A 34 -8.79 -10.90 -4.32
C LYS A 34 -8.53 -12.01 -3.29
N LEU A 35 -7.79 -13.06 -3.65
CA LEU A 35 -7.48 -14.15 -2.71
C LEU A 35 -6.41 -13.75 -1.68
N SER A 36 -5.54 -12.81 -2.02
CA SER A 36 -4.39 -12.45 -1.19
C SER A 36 -4.76 -11.64 0.05
N ILE A 37 -4.00 -11.80 1.14
CA ILE A 37 -4.14 -10.96 2.35
C ILE A 37 -3.84 -9.49 2.01
N ALA A 38 -2.85 -9.23 1.15
CA ALA A 38 -2.53 -7.88 0.68
C ALA A 38 -3.76 -7.19 0.07
N ARG A 39 -4.50 -7.89 -0.79
CA ARG A 39 -5.72 -7.34 -1.39
C ARG A 39 -6.81 -7.07 -0.35
N LYS A 40 -7.00 -7.95 0.63
CA LYS A 40 -7.98 -7.72 1.72
C LYS A 40 -7.66 -6.47 2.54
N LEU A 41 -6.38 -6.21 2.83
CA LEU A 41 -5.95 -5.01 3.55
C LEU A 41 -6.20 -3.73 2.74
N ILE A 42 -5.89 -3.76 1.44
CA ILE A 42 -6.16 -2.65 0.53
C ILE A 42 -7.67 -2.39 0.45
N ASP A 43 -8.49 -3.42 0.22
CA ASP A 43 -9.95 -3.28 0.14
C ASP A 43 -10.53 -2.70 1.46
N SER A 44 -10.03 -3.12 2.63
CA SER A 44 -10.43 -2.53 3.93
C SER A 44 -10.18 -1.03 4.00
N TYR A 45 -8.99 -0.58 3.59
CA TYR A 45 -8.65 0.84 3.51
C TYR A 45 -9.54 1.59 2.51
N LEU A 46 -9.78 1.00 1.34
CA LEU A 46 -10.65 1.57 0.30
C LEU A 46 -12.13 1.55 0.68
N GLU A 47 -12.55 0.80 1.69
CA GLU A 47 -13.92 0.79 2.21
C GLU A 47 -14.08 1.72 3.43
N GLY A 48 -12.98 2.29 3.94
CA GLY A 48 -12.99 3.14 5.14
C GLY A 48 -13.17 2.35 6.45
N LYS A 49 -12.73 1.09 6.47
CA LYS A 49 -12.77 0.20 7.65
C LYS A 49 -11.46 0.20 8.42
#